data_AF-A0A8H6BSC1-F1
#
_entry.id   AF-A0A8H6BSC1-F1
#
_cell.length_a   1.000
_cell.length_b   1.000
_cell.length_c   1.000
_cell.angle_alpha   90.00
_cell.angle_beta   90.00
_cell.angle_gamma   90.00
#
_symmetry.space_group_name_H-M   'P 1'
#
loop_
_entity.id
_entity.type
_entity.pdbx_description
1 polymer ?
#
loop_
_entity_poly.entity_id
_entity_poly.type
_entity_poly.pdbx_seq_one_letter_code
_entity_poly.pdbx_strand_id
1 'polypeptide(L)' 'MANNQLPFHVRATDAVHRLTVLGLVGICVVGGGSIAFNIWANSDYAPWNKEKLKFQQEQYHNTKKDEEE' A
#
# COMPACT_ATOMS: atom_id res chain seq x y z
N MET A 1 -3.43 28.47 -39.98
CA MET A 1 -3.28 27.27 -39.14
C MET A 1 -4.58 27.10 -38.37
N ALA A 2 -5.36 26.05 -38.66
CA ALA A 2 -6.58 25.78 -37.90
C ALA A 2 -6.18 25.50 -36.45
N ASN A 3 -6.75 26.25 -35.49
CA ASN A 3 -6.58 26.00 -34.07
C ASN A 3 -7.19 24.63 -33.76
N ASN A 4 -6.36 23.59 -33.74
CA ASN A 4 -6.74 22.21 -33.43
C ASN A 4 -6.93 22.06 -31.90
N GLN A 5 -7.69 22.98 -31.30
CA GLN A 5 -8.03 22.94 -29.89
C GLN A 5 -9.22 22.00 -29.72
N LEU A 6 -8.97 20.87 -29.05
CA LEU A 6 -10.01 19.94 -28.64
C LEU A 6 -11.10 20.69 -27.86
N PRO A 7 -12.39 20.38 -28.08
CA PRO A 7 -13.49 21.01 -27.37
C PRO A 7 -13.28 20.91 -25.85
N PHE A 8 -13.63 21.96 -25.10
CA PHE A 8 -13.36 22.04 -23.66
C PHE A 8 -13.86 20.81 -22.89
N HIS A 9 -15.02 20.26 -23.24
CA HIS A 9 -15.56 19.07 -22.59
C HIS A 9 -14.64 17.83 -22.75
N VAL A 10 -14.01 17.65 -23.91
CA VAL A 10 -13.07 16.54 -24.17
C VAL A 10 -11.80 16.71 -23.34
N ARG A 11 -11.33 17.95 -23.19
CA ARG A 11 -10.16 18.26 -22.36
C ARG A 11 -10.44 18.03 -20.88
N ALA A 12 -11.65 18.38 -20.42
CA ALA A 12 -12.07 18.18 -19.04
C ALA A 12 -12.20 16.68 -18.71
N THR A 13 -12.83 15.89 -19.58
CA THR A 13 -12.98 14.44 -19.36
C THR A 13 -11.63 13.72 -19.43
N ASP A 14 -10.72 14.11 -20.32
CA ASP A 14 -9.35 13.60 -20.37
C ASP A 14 -8.57 13.93 -19.09
N ALA A 15 -8.68 15.17 -18.58
CA ALA A 15 -8.04 15.56 -17.33
C ALA A 15 -8.57 14.76 -16.13
N VAL A 16 -9.89 14.59 -16.02
CA VAL A 16 -10.51 13.78 -14.97
C VAL A 16 -10.05 12.35 -15.07
N HIS A 17 -10.08 11.76 -16.27
CA HIS A 17 -9.63 10.38 -16.47
C HIS A 17 -8.17 10.18 -16.04
N ARG A 18 -7.26 11.07 -16.46
CA ARG A 18 -5.85 11.00 -16.08
C ARG A 18 -5.66 11.13 -14.58
N LEU A 19 -6.38 12.06 -13.93
CA LEU A 19 -6.31 12.22 -12.48
C LEU A 19 -6.82 10.99 -11.74
N THR A 20 -7.92 10.37 -12.20
CA THR A 20 -8.43 9.13 -11.61
C THR A 20 -7.43 8.00 -11.76
N VAL A 21 -6.86 7.79 -12.95
CA VAL A 21 -5.87 6.73 -13.18
C VAL A 21 -4.62 6.97 -12.35
N LEU A 22 -4.08 8.20 -12.34
CA LEU A 22 -2.92 8.54 -11.51
C LEU A 22 -3.21 8.39 -10.01
N GLY A 23 -4.41 8.72 -9.56
CA GLY A 23 -4.86 8.51 -8.19
C GLY A 23 -4.90 7.02 -7.82
N LEU A 24 -5.44 6.17 -8.69
CA LEU A 24 -5.46 4.73 -8.49
C LEU A 24 -4.06 4.14 -8.43
N VAL A 25 -3.17 4.54 -9.35
CA VAL A 25 -1.76 4.13 -9.32
C VAL A 25 -1.08 4.60 -8.03
N GLY A 26 -1.33 5.84 -7.60
CA GLY A 26 -0.82 6.38 -6.35
C GLY A 26 -1.25 5.55 -5.14
N ILE A 27 -2.53 5.18 -5.06
CA ILE A 27 -3.06 4.31 -3.99
C ILE A 27 -2.36 2.94 -4.00
N CYS A 28 -2.19 2.33 -5.18
CA CYS A 28 -1.50 1.05 -5.31
C CYS A 28 -0.03 1.14 -4.89
N VAL A 29 0.69 2.19 -5.30
CA VAL A 29 2.10 2.39 -4.95
C VAL A 29 2.26 2.66 -3.46
N VAL A 30 1.41 3.51 -2.86
CA VAL A 30 1.45 3.79 -1.41
C VAL A 30 1.08 2.54 -0.61
N GLY A 31 0.03 1.82 -1.00
CA GLY A 31 -0.39 0.59 -0.33
C GLY A 31 0.67 -0.51 -0.43
N GLY A 32 1.13 -0.80 -1.64
CA GLY A 32 2.18 -1.80 -1.87
C GLY A 32 3.50 -1.42 -1.21
N GLY A 33 3.89 -0.15 -1.30
CA GLY A 33 5.07 0.40 -0.63
C GLY A 33 4.98 0.32 0.89
N SER A 34 3.81 0.56 1.48
CA SER A 34 3.59 0.42 2.92
C SER A 34 3.77 -1.01 3.39
N ILE A 35 3.23 -1.99 2.66
CA ILE A 35 3.40 -3.42 2.96
C ILE A 35 4.88 -3.81 2.82
N ALA A 36 5.50 -3.47 1.70
CA ALA A 36 6.92 -3.76 1.47
C ALA A 36 7.83 -3.10 2.51
N PHE A 37 7.53 -1.86 2.91
CA PHE A 37 8.25 -1.15 3.97
C PHE A 37 8.07 -1.83 5.33
N ASN A 38 6.85 -2.24 5.68
CA ASN A 38 6.61 -2.96 6.93
C ASN A 38 7.36 -4.30 6.96
N ILE A 39 7.38 -5.05 5.86
CA ILE A 39 8.16 -6.29 5.76
C ILE A 39 9.64 -5.99 5.88
N TRP A 40 10.16 -5.01 5.14
CA TRP A 40 11.58 -4.65 5.15
C TRP A 40 12.03 -4.15 6.53
N ALA A 41 11.27 -3.25 7.15
CA ALA A 41 11.57 -2.70 8.47
C ALA A 41 11.54 -3.78 9.56
N ASN A 42 10.72 -4.83 9.39
CA ASN A 42 10.69 -5.98 10.29
C ASN A 42 11.66 -7.10 9.88
N SER A 43 12.25 -7.03 8.68
CA SER A 43 13.20 -8.01 8.16
C SER A 43 14.56 -7.85 8.82
N ASP A 44 15.34 -8.94 8.85
CA ASP A 44 16.71 -8.99 9.38
C ASP A 44 17.69 -8.06 8.66
N TYR A 45 17.29 -7.49 7.52
CA TYR A 45 18.07 -6.54 6.73
C TYR A 45 17.98 -5.08 7.22
N ALA A 46 17.00 -4.73 8.06
CA ALA A 46 16.86 -3.38 8.60
C ALA A 46 17.25 -3.34 10.10
N PRO A 47 18.22 -2.52 10.52
CA PRO A 47 18.71 -2.45 11.91
C PRO A 47 17.75 -1.76 12.89
N TRP A 48 16.51 -1.46 12.48
CA TRP A 48 15.54 -0.68 13.27
C TRP A 48 14.59 -1.51 14.15
N ASN A 49 14.74 -2.83 14.19
CA ASN A 49 13.77 -3.69 14.84
C ASN A 49 14.07 -3.94 16.33
N LYS A 50 13.35 -3.28 17.26
CA LYS A 50 13.45 -3.54 18.71
C LYS A 50 12.52 -4.67 19.18
N GLU A 51 11.44 -4.95 18.46
CA GLU A 51 10.55 -6.07 18.71
C GLU A 51 10.32 -6.79 17.38
N LYS A 52 11.24 -7.70 17.04
CA LYS A 52 10.99 -8.61 15.92
C LYS A 52 9.61 -9.23 16.10
N LEU A 53 8.86 -9.35 15.01
CA LEU A 53 7.82 -10.36 14.80
C LEU A 53 8.44 -11.77 14.88
N LYS A 54 9.14 -12.06 15.99
CA LYS A 54 9.55 -13.38 16.38
C LYS A 54 8.32 -14.00 16.97
N PHE A 55 7.98 -15.18 16.47
CA PHE A 55 7.01 -16.05 17.09
C PHE A 55 7.41 -16.25 18.55
N GLN A 56 6.70 -15.59 19.47
CA GLN A 56 6.88 -15.88 20.88
C GLN A 56 6.12 -17.16 21.18
N GLN A 57 6.82 -18.16 21.72
CA GLN A 57 6.23 -19.44 22.05
C GLN A 57 5.00 -19.29 22.99
N GLU A 58 4.97 -18.21 23.78
CA GLU A 58 3.81 -17.80 24.58
C GLU A 58 2.56 -17.48 23.76
N GLN A 59 2.67 -16.88 22.56
CA GLN A 59 1.52 -16.67 21.67
C GLN A 59 0.93 -18.01 21.19
N TYR A 60 1.77 -19.02 20.97
CA TYR A 60 1.31 -20.36 20.56
C TYR A 60 0.58 -21.09 21.68
N HIS A 61 1.03 -20.90 22.93
CA HIS A 61 0.40 -21.52 24.10
C HIS A 61 -0.90 -20.83 24.52
N ASN A 62 -1.06 -19.51 24.28
CA ASN A 62 -2.30 -18.80 24.57
C ASN A 62 -3.39 -19.10 23.53
N THR A 63 -3.08 -19.14 22.24
CA THR A 63 -4.08 -19.52 21.20
C THR A 63 -4.64 -20.93 21.41
N LYS A 64 -3.82 -21.88 21.90
CA LYS A 64 -4.30 -23.23 22.23
C LYS A 64 -5.17 -23.29 23.49
N LYS A 65 -5.01 -22.38 24.44
CA LYS A 65 -5.88 -22.32 25.63
C LYS A 65 -7.24 -21.72 25.30
N ASP A 66 -7.27 -20.70 24.45
CA ASP A 66 -8.50 -20.03 24.04
C ASP A 66 -9.35 -20.88 23.07
N GLU A 67 -8.76 -21.87 22.39
CA GLU A 67 -9.48 -22.88 21.58
C GLU A 67 -10.03 -24.07 22.41
N GLU A 68 -9.61 -24.21 23.67
CA GLU A 68 -10.00 -25.30 24.58
C GLU A 68 -11.05 -24.88 25.64
N GLU A 69 -11.49 -23.60 25.67
CA GLU A 69 -12.70 -23.11 26.38
C GLU A 69 -13.93 -23.04 25.46
#